data_AF-A0A7S7M6V4-F1
#
_entry.id   AF-A0A7S7M6V4-F1
#
_cell.length_a   1.000
_cell.length_b   1.000
_cell.length_c   1.000
_cell.angle_alpha   90.00
_cell.angle_beta   90.00
_cell.angle_gamma   90.00
#
_symmetry.space_group_name_H-M   'P 1'
#
loop_
_entity.id
_entity.type
_entity.pdbx_description
1 polymer ?
#
loop_
_entity_poly.entity_id
_entity_poly.type
_entity_poly.pdbx_seq_one_letter_code
_entity_poly.pdbx_strand_id
1 'polypeptide(L)'
;MSGDKVSIMTCVNARGDVFLQEVCLGKAGVGACRAGLAGCALRGAIVSTDRLAGYVRPLAEMGVAVHGRFSSGGSHTPLNRVNALHSTLSLFLSPFRGVSTRRLHGYLMWFKWTLEARRSRGRTDLLLEQLDAGSYARTWRGYAETPYPFHPELNQQMSSVV
;
A
#
# COMPACT_ATOMS: atom_id res chain seq x y z
N MET A 1 16.47 -11.68 -13.91
CA MET A 1 15.45 -10.79 -13.31
C MET A 1 14.78 -11.58 -12.21
N SER A 2 14.81 -11.15 -10.95
CA SER A 2 14.09 -11.88 -9.89
C SER A 2 12.58 -11.76 -10.14
N GLY A 3 11.88 -12.89 -10.06
CA GLY A 3 10.43 -13.00 -10.28
C GLY A 3 9.60 -12.69 -9.03
N ASP A 4 10.10 -11.82 -8.17
CA ASP A 4 9.51 -11.57 -6.86
C ASP A 4 8.14 -10.93 -7.01
N LYS A 5 7.12 -11.61 -6.46
CA LYS A 5 5.76 -11.08 -6.41
C LYS A 5 5.55 -10.47 -5.04
N VAL A 6 5.64 -9.15 -4.92
CA VAL A 6 5.31 -8.45 -3.66
C VAL A 6 3.81 -8.20 -3.61
N SER A 7 3.16 -8.59 -2.51
CA SER A 7 1.79 -8.22 -2.22
C SER A 7 1.74 -6.83 -1.60
N ILE A 8 0.89 -5.98 -2.17
CA ILE A 8 0.63 -4.62 -1.69
C ILE A 8 -0.81 -4.59 -1.18
N MET A 9 -0.98 -4.28 0.10
CA MET A 9 -2.28 -3.99 0.68
C MET A 9 -2.74 -2.62 0.21
N THR A 10 -3.97 -2.56 -0.29
CA THR A 10 -4.56 -1.33 -0.81
C THR A 10 -5.93 -1.11 -0.20
N CYS A 11 -6.22 0.08 0.31
CA CYS A 11 -7.56 0.46 0.76
C CYS A 11 -7.91 1.85 0.25
N VAL A 12 -9.20 2.07 -0.05
CA VAL A 12 -9.75 3.36 -0.42
C VAL A 12 -10.99 3.62 0.42
N ASN A 13 -11.05 4.76 1.10
CA ASN A 13 -12.22 5.08 1.93
C ASN A 13 -13.30 5.86 1.16
N ALA A 14 -14.40 6.20 1.85
CA ALA A 14 -15.52 6.94 1.27
C ALA A 14 -15.10 8.34 0.75
N ARG A 15 -14.13 8.97 1.43
CA ARG A 15 -13.58 10.29 1.10
C ARG A 15 -12.56 10.23 -0.04
N GLY A 16 -12.15 9.03 -0.47
CA GLY A 16 -11.14 8.82 -1.52
C GLY A 16 -9.71 8.74 -1.01
N ASP A 17 -9.49 8.73 0.31
CA ASP A 17 -8.15 8.62 0.88
C ASP A 17 -7.62 7.21 0.62
N VAL A 18 -6.33 7.15 0.27
CA VAL A 18 -5.68 5.94 -0.21
C VAL A 18 -4.65 5.44 0.80
N PHE A 19 -4.77 4.17 1.14
CA PHE A 19 -3.77 3.42 1.90
C PHE A 19 -3.08 2.41 0.96
N LEU A 20 -1.75 2.40 0.99
CA LEU A 20 -0.89 1.51 0.20
C LEU A 20 0.26 1.06 1.10
N GLN A 21 0.42 -0.24 1.27
CA GLN A 21 1.48 -0.79 2.12
C GLN A 21 1.94 -2.13 1.57
N GLU A 22 3.25 -2.31 1.41
CA GLU A 22 3.80 -3.63 1.10
C GLU A 22 3.69 -4.54 2.32
N VAL A 23 3.23 -5.77 2.12
CA VAL A 23 2.93 -6.70 3.23
C VAL A 23 3.78 -7.96 3.24
N CYS A 24 4.03 -8.58 2.09
CA CYS A 24 4.82 -9.82 2.01
C CYS A 24 5.23 -10.15 0.56
N LEU A 25 6.14 -11.10 0.40
CA LEU A 25 6.28 -11.83 -0.86
C LEU A 25 5.15 -12.85 -1.02
N GLY A 26 4.76 -13.11 -2.26
CA GLY A 26 3.69 -14.03 -2.62
C GLY A 26 2.30 -13.55 -2.18
N LYS A 27 1.42 -14.50 -1.87
CA LYS A 27 0.03 -14.25 -1.49
C LYS A 27 -0.07 -13.92 0.00
N ALA A 28 -0.75 -12.82 0.34
CA ALA A 28 -0.94 -12.42 1.73
C ALA A 28 -1.81 -13.43 2.52
N GLY A 29 -1.25 -13.97 3.60
CA GLY A 29 -1.96 -14.75 4.61
C GLY A 29 -2.54 -13.88 5.73
N VAL A 30 -3.12 -14.52 6.75
CA VAL A 30 -3.74 -13.85 7.91
C VAL A 30 -2.77 -12.91 8.64
N GLY A 31 -1.52 -13.36 8.90
CA GLY A 31 -0.52 -12.56 9.60
C GLY A 31 -0.11 -11.31 8.81
N ALA A 32 0.12 -11.45 7.51
CA ALA A 32 0.45 -10.33 6.62
C ALA A 32 -0.71 -9.33 6.51
N CYS A 33 -1.96 -9.82 6.41
CA CYS A 33 -3.14 -8.96 6.40
C CYS A 33 -3.31 -8.20 7.72
N ARG A 34 -3.08 -8.87 8.87
CA ARG A 34 -3.11 -8.24 10.19
C ARG A 34 -2.06 -7.13 10.30
N ALA A 35 -0.81 -7.44 9.98
CA ALA A 35 0.28 -6.45 10.07
C ALA A 35 0.04 -5.27 9.12
N GLY A 36 -0.37 -5.55 7.88
CA GLY A 36 -0.64 -4.53 6.87
C GLY A 36 -1.80 -3.61 7.21
N LEU A 37 -2.81 -4.07 7.95
CA LEU A 37 -3.98 -3.28 8.33
C LEU A 37 -3.86 -2.65 9.73
N ALA A 38 -2.79 -2.90 10.46
CA ALA A 38 -2.64 -2.45 11.86
C ALA A 38 -2.70 -0.92 12.02
N GLY A 39 -2.27 -0.16 11.01
CA GLY A 39 -2.34 1.30 11.00
C GLY A 39 -3.70 1.88 10.56
N CYS A 40 -4.67 1.04 10.19
CA CYS A 40 -5.96 1.49 9.68
C CYS A 40 -6.99 1.64 10.81
N ALA A 41 -7.69 2.77 10.85
CA ALA A 41 -8.82 2.99 11.75
C ALA A 41 -10.07 2.23 11.26
N LEU A 42 -10.14 0.93 11.59
CA LEU A 42 -11.18 0.01 11.08
C LEU A 42 -12.29 -0.32 12.07
N ARG A 43 -12.13 0.04 13.35
CA ARG A 43 -13.16 -0.23 14.37
C ARG A 43 -14.47 0.47 14.00
N GLY A 44 -15.56 -0.28 13.95
CA GLY A 44 -16.88 0.21 13.56
C GLY A 44 -17.05 0.45 12.05
N ALA A 45 -16.02 0.21 11.23
CA ALA A 45 -16.07 0.47 9.80
C ALA A 45 -16.88 -0.60 9.05
N ILE A 46 -17.40 -0.22 7.87
CA ILE A 46 -17.92 -1.14 6.86
C ILE A 46 -16.79 -1.37 5.85
N VAL A 47 -16.29 -2.59 5.75
CA VAL A 47 -15.16 -2.95 4.89
C VAL A 47 -15.62 -3.91 3.81
N SER A 48 -15.36 -3.56 2.56
CA SER A 48 -15.60 -4.42 1.40
C SER A 48 -14.28 -4.98 0.88
N THR A 49 -14.17 -6.30 0.77
CA THR A 49 -12.97 -6.98 0.22
C THR A 49 -13.35 -7.98 -0.86
N ASP A 50 -12.35 -8.47 -1.57
CA ASP A 50 -12.47 -9.71 -2.31
C ASP A 50 -12.70 -10.92 -1.36
N ARG A 51 -12.70 -12.14 -1.90
CA ARG A 51 -12.92 -13.36 -1.10
C ARG A 51 -11.67 -13.92 -0.42
N LEU A 52 -10.54 -13.23 -0.41
CA LEU A 52 -9.31 -13.73 0.22
C LEU A 52 -9.57 -14.06 1.70
N ALA A 53 -9.35 -15.32 2.06
CA ALA A 53 -9.60 -15.82 3.42
C ALA A 53 -8.72 -15.12 4.48
N GLY A 54 -7.56 -14.59 4.07
CA GLY A 54 -6.63 -13.86 4.92
C GLY A 54 -7.23 -12.65 5.63
N TYR A 55 -8.30 -12.05 5.09
CA TYR A 55 -8.95 -10.87 5.68
C TYR A 55 -9.90 -11.19 6.83
N VAL A 56 -10.48 -12.39 6.88
CA VAL A 56 -11.63 -12.70 7.75
C VAL A 56 -11.29 -12.48 9.23
N ARG A 57 -10.21 -13.11 9.70
CA ARG A 57 -9.81 -13.04 11.11
C ARG A 57 -9.26 -11.64 11.49
N PRO A 58 -8.34 -11.02 10.73
CA PRO A 58 -7.81 -9.71 11.07
C PRO A 58 -8.88 -8.61 11.15
N LEU A 59 -9.82 -8.57 10.20
CA LEU A 59 -10.88 -7.55 10.20
C LEU A 59 -11.82 -7.72 11.40
N ALA A 60 -12.15 -8.96 11.77
CA ALA A 60 -12.94 -9.24 12.97
C ALA A 60 -12.24 -8.76 14.25
N GLU A 61 -10.95 -9.08 14.43
CA GLU A 61 -10.18 -8.67 15.61
C GLU A 61 -9.97 -7.14 15.68
N MET A 62 -9.95 -6.46 14.53
CA MET A 62 -9.89 -4.99 14.46
C MET A 62 -11.24 -4.31 14.74
N GLY A 63 -12.32 -5.09 14.96
CA GLY A 63 -13.63 -4.58 15.32
C GLY A 63 -14.40 -3.95 14.16
N VAL A 64 -14.19 -4.43 12.93
CA VAL A 64 -15.00 -4.06 11.75
C VAL A 64 -16.46 -4.41 12.01
N ALA A 65 -17.37 -3.46 11.76
CA ALA A 65 -18.80 -3.66 11.99
C ALA A 65 -19.43 -4.58 10.94
N VAL A 66 -19.04 -4.39 9.67
CA VAL A 66 -19.54 -5.19 8.54
C VAL A 66 -18.40 -5.54 7.60
N HIS A 67 -18.20 -6.84 7.35
CA HIS A 67 -17.25 -7.35 6.37
C HIS A 67 -17.99 -7.89 5.14
N GLY A 68 -18.10 -7.06 4.10
CA GLY A 68 -18.65 -7.44 2.80
C GLY A 68 -17.60 -8.18 1.96
N ARG A 69 -17.89 -9.42 1.56
CA ARG A 69 -16.98 -10.27 0.79
C ARG A 69 -17.52 -10.54 -0.61
N PHE A 70 -16.85 -10.01 -1.63
CA PHE A 70 -17.34 -10.02 -3.01
C PHE A 70 -16.48 -10.91 -3.92
N SER A 71 -17.13 -11.71 -4.78
CA SER A 71 -16.45 -12.53 -5.79
C SER A 71 -16.30 -11.83 -7.13
N SER A 72 -15.35 -12.31 -7.93
CA SER A 72 -15.18 -12.02 -9.36
C SER A 72 -16.45 -12.13 -10.22
N GLY A 73 -17.39 -13.03 -9.89
CA GLY A 73 -18.59 -13.26 -10.70
C GLY A 73 -19.84 -12.42 -10.38
N GLY A 74 -19.77 -11.48 -9.41
CA GLY A 74 -20.91 -10.67 -8.96
C GLY A 74 -20.76 -9.17 -9.25
N SER A 75 -21.68 -8.35 -8.75
CA SER A 75 -21.54 -6.89 -8.83
C SER A 75 -20.29 -6.42 -8.08
N HIS A 76 -19.39 -5.76 -8.80
CA HIS A 76 -18.13 -5.22 -8.29
C HIS A 76 -18.24 -3.81 -7.74
N THR A 77 -19.44 -3.21 -7.75
CA THR A 77 -19.64 -1.81 -7.34
C THR A 77 -18.96 -1.46 -6.01
N PRO A 78 -18.99 -2.31 -4.96
CA PRO A 78 -18.28 -2.03 -3.70
C PRO A 78 -16.74 -2.05 -3.81
N LEU A 79 -16.18 -2.77 -4.80
CA LEU A 79 -14.75 -2.89 -5.05
C LEU A 79 -14.24 -1.97 -6.19
N ASN A 80 -15.12 -1.31 -6.94
CA ASN A 80 -14.74 -0.49 -8.09
C ASN A 80 -13.68 0.57 -7.75
N ARG A 81 -13.76 1.18 -6.55
CA ARG A 81 -12.77 2.18 -6.12
C ARG A 81 -11.37 1.59 -5.95
N VAL A 82 -11.26 0.42 -5.32
CA VAL A 82 -9.95 -0.25 -5.14
C VAL A 82 -9.44 -0.84 -6.45
N ASN A 83 -10.33 -1.36 -7.30
CA ASN A 83 -9.97 -1.84 -8.64
C ASN A 83 -9.45 -0.69 -9.52
N ALA A 84 -10.10 0.48 -9.49
CA ALA A 84 -9.62 1.66 -10.20
C ALA A 84 -8.25 2.11 -9.67
N LEU A 85 -8.03 2.04 -8.35
CA LEU A 85 -6.73 2.30 -7.75
C LEU A 85 -5.66 1.32 -8.27
N HIS A 86 -5.97 0.03 -8.37
CA HIS A 86 -5.06 -0.97 -8.95
C HIS A 86 -4.70 -0.66 -10.40
N SER A 87 -5.69 -0.40 -11.24
CA SER A 87 -5.45 -0.02 -12.64
C SER A 87 -4.60 1.24 -12.75
N THR A 88 -4.86 2.24 -11.90
CA THR A 88 -4.09 3.48 -11.88
C THR A 88 -2.65 3.25 -11.41
N LEU A 89 -2.44 2.39 -10.42
CA LEU A 89 -1.10 1.99 -9.97
C LEU A 89 -0.34 1.24 -11.07
N SER A 90 -0.99 0.31 -11.77
CA SER A 90 -0.39 -0.40 -12.91
C SER A 90 0.02 0.56 -14.01
N LEU A 91 -0.82 1.53 -14.36
CA LEU A 91 -0.49 2.57 -15.33
C LEU A 91 0.67 3.44 -14.87
N PHE A 92 0.69 3.84 -13.59
CA PHE A 92 1.80 4.60 -13.01
C PHE A 92 3.12 3.84 -13.08
N LEU A 93 3.10 2.52 -12.82
CA LEU A 93 4.31 1.70 -12.84
C LEU A 93 4.76 1.28 -14.26
N SER A 94 3.85 1.30 -15.24
CA SER A 94 4.12 0.84 -16.61
C SER A 94 5.32 1.48 -17.33
N PRO A 95 5.69 2.77 -17.12
CA PRO A 95 6.81 3.38 -17.82
C PRO A 95 8.18 2.95 -17.27
N PHE A 96 8.25 2.37 -16.07
CA PHE A 96 9.51 1.95 -15.47
C PHE A 96 9.98 0.62 -16.09
N ARG A 97 11.25 0.55 -16.52
CA ARG A 97 11.90 -0.67 -17.05
C ARG A 97 12.26 -1.66 -15.94
N GLY A 98 11.30 -1.95 -15.07
CA GLY A 98 11.47 -2.72 -13.84
C GLY A 98 11.22 -1.88 -12.59
N VAL A 99 10.56 -2.49 -11.60
CA VAL A 99 10.30 -1.90 -10.29
C VAL A 99 11.13 -2.66 -9.27
N SER A 100 12.13 -1.99 -8.68
CA SER A 100 12.99 -2.61 -7.68
C SER A 100 12.20 -2.87 -6.40
N THR A 101 12.17 -4.12 -5.92
CA THR A 101 11.52 -4.50 -4.65
C THR A 101 12.12 -3.76 -3.45
N ARG A 102 13.44 -3.48 -3.47
CA ARG A 102 14.13 -2.60 -2.51
C ARG A 102 13.57 -1.19 -2.48
N ARG A 103 13.11 -0.70 -3.63
CA ARG A 103 12.65 0.69 -3.84
C ARG A 103 11.14 0.82 -3.90
N LEU A 104 10.40 -0.28 -3.82
CA LEU A 104 8.96 -0.33 -4.01
C LEU A 104 8.24 0.71 -3.14
N HIS A 105 8.67 0.87 -1.89
CA HIS A 105 8.08 1.86 -0.99
C HIS A 105 8.15 3.28 -1.53
N GLY A 106 9.29 3.66 -2.11
CA GLY A 106 9.46 4.96 -2.75
C GLY A 106 8.49 5.17 -3.91
N TYR A 107 8.30 4.14 -4.76
CA TYR A 107 7.32 4.19 -5.84
C TYR A 107 5.89 4.35 -5.31
N LEU A 108 5.51 3.62 -4.26
CA LEU A 108 4.17 3.72 -3.68
C LEU A 108 3.92 5.09 -3.02
N MET A 109 4.93 5.64 -2.34
CA MET A 109 4.85 6.97 -1.76
C MET A 109 4.73 8.05 -2.83
N TRP A 110 5.52 7.96 -3.91
CA TRP A 110 5.41 8.87 -5.06
C TRP A 110 4.04 8.76 -5.74
N PHE A 111 3.55 7.54 -5.94
CA PHE A 111 2.22 7.31 -6.49
C PHE A 111 1.13 7.95 -5.62
N LYS A 112 1.16 7.69 -4.31
CA LYS A 112 0.21 8.26 -3.33
C LYS A 112 0.24 9.79 -3.36
N TRP A 113 1.44 10.39 -3.32
CA TRP A 113 1.60 11.84 -3.41
C TRP A 113 1.00 12.39 -4.71
N THR A 114 1.17 11.70 -5.84
CA THR A 114 0.59 12.12 -7.13
C THR A 114 -0.94 12.11 -7.10
N LEU A 115 -1.55 11.15 -6.40
CA LEU A 115 -3.00 11.10 -6.22
C LEU A 115 -3.49 12.25 -5.32
N GLU A 116 -2.79 12.53 -4.23
CA GLU A 116 -3.12 13.62 -3.30
C GLU A 116 -2.96 15.00 -3.98
N ALA A 117 -1.85 15.22 -4.68
CA ALA A 117 -1.59 16.45 -5.43
C ALA A 117 -2.69 16.76 -6.45
N ARG A 118 -3.21 15.74 -7.16
CA ARG A 118 -4.32 15.90 -8.11
C ARG A 118 -5.67 16.25 -7.44
N ARG A 119 -5.83 15.92 -6.17
CA ARG A 119 -7.06 16.18 -5.40
C ARG A 119 -7.01 17.52 -4.65
N SER A 120 -5.81 18.02 -4.35
CA SER A 120 -5.63 19.29 -3.64
C SER A 120 -6.23 20.47 -4.43
N ARG A 121 -6.84 21.42 -3.71
CA ARG A 121 -7.50 22.61 -4.30
C ARG A 121 -6.49 23.69 -4.72
N GLY A 122 -5.22 23.53 -4.37
CA GLY A 122 -4.12 24.44 -4.70
C GLY A 122 -2.79 23.98 -4.10
N ARG A 123 -1.68 24.56 -4.58
CA ARG A 123 -0.32 24.21 -4.11
C ARG A 123 -0.11 24.51 -2.63
N THR A 124 -0.71 25.57 -2.10
CA THR A 124 -0.59 25.97 -0.69
C THR A 124 -1.32 25.00 0.24
N ASP A 125 -2.52 24.55 -0.14
CA ASP A 125 -3.29 23.57 0.62
C ASP A 125 -2.55 22.24 0.70
N LEU A 126 -1.96 21.79 -0.43
CA LEU A 126 -1.11 20.60 -0.45
C LEU A 126 0.08 20.76 0.52
N LEU A 127 0.74 21.93 0.52
CA LEU A 127 1.89 22.19 1.39
C LEU A 127 1.50 22.15 2.88
N LEU A 128 0.36 22.75 3.24
CA LEU A 128 -0.14 22.73 4.62
C LEU A 128 -0.52 21.31 5.06
N GLU A 129 -1.24 20.56 4.22
CA GLU A 129 -1.56 19.14 4.50
C GLU A 129 -0.30 18.29 4.68
N GLN A 130 0.75 18.54 3.89
CA GLN A 130 2.03 17.84 4.00
C GLN A 130 2.87 18.28 5.21
N LEU A 131 2.72 19.51 5.70
CA LEU A 131 3.40 19.96 6.92
C LEU A 131 2.70 19.40 8.18
N ASP A 132 1.38 19.33 8.17
CA ASP A 132 0.59 18.78 9.28
C ASP A 132 0.67 17.25 9.40
N ALA A 133 0.73 16.54 8.26
CA ALA A 133 0.72 15.08 8.20
C ALA A 133 2.04 14.45 7.70
N GLY A 134 3.12 15.25 7.62
CA GLY A 134 4.37 14.96 6.92
C GLY A 134 4.89 13.54 7.09
N SER A 135 4.63 12.71 6.08
CA SER A 135 4.87 11.25 6.13
C SER A 135 5.96 10.79 5.16
N TYR A 136 6.51 11.67 4.33
CA TYR A 136 7.56 11.33 3.37
C TYR A 136 8.95 11.67 3.89
N ALA A 137 9.31 11.12 5.04
CA ALA A 137 10.60 11.37 5.68
C ALA A 137 11.73 10.52 5.06
N ARG A 138 12.13 10.79 3.80
CA ARG A 138 13.43 10.30 3.30
C ARG A 138 14.15 11.31 2.43
N THR A 139 15.37 11.62 2.84
CA THR A 139 16.33 12.36 2.05
C THR A 139 17.01 11.44 1.03
N TRP A 140 17.58 12.02 -0.04
CA TRP A 140 18.32 11.28 -1.05
C TRP A 140 19.45 10.40 -0.47
N ARG A 141 20.13 10.87 0.58
CA ARG A 141 21.19 10.10 1.27
C ARG A 141 20.64 8.83 1.94
N GLY A 142 19.53 8.94 2.65
CA GLY A 142 18.83 7.77 3.23
C GLY A 142 18.26 6.81 2.18
N TYR A 143 18.15 7.26 0.92
CA TYR A 143 17.80 6.39 -0.19
C TYR A 143 18.95 5.40 -0.48
N ALA A 144 20.21 5.81 -0.59
CA ALA A 144 21.31 4.87 -0.89
C ALA A 144 21.41 3.72 0.14
N GLU A 145 21.11 4.01 1.40
CA GLU A 145 21.24 3.10 2.55
C GLU A 145 19.99 2.25 2.83
N THR A 146 18.92 2.40 2.05
CA THR A 146 17.65 1.71 2.34
C THR A 146 17.86 0.18 2.34
N PRO A 147 17.43 -0.55 3.39
CA PRO A 147 17.58 -2.01 3.42
C PRO A 147 16.75 -2.67 2.31
N TYR A 148 17.08 -3.90 1.98
CA TYR A 148 16.26 -4.83 1.20
C TYR A 148 15.21 -5.44 2.14
N PRO A 149 13.95 -4.97 2.13
CA PRO A 149 12.94 -5.39 3.12
C PRO A 149 12.49 -6.84 2.91
N PHE A 150 12.62 -7.36 1.69
CA PHE A 150 12.22 -8.72 1.34
C PHE A 150 13.40 -9.68 1.11
N HIS A 151 14.63 -9.17 1.26
CA HIS A 151 15.86 -9.94 1.09
C HIS A 151 16.87 -9.55 2.19
N PRO A 152 16.58 -9.85 3.48
CA PRO A 152 17.42 -9.46 4.60
C PRO A 152 18.86 -10.00 4.51
N GLU A 153 19.06 -11.12 3.82
CA GLU A 153 20.37 -11.71 3.51
C GLU A 153 21.30 -10.75 2.75
N LEU A 154 20.74 -9.88 1.90
CA LEU A 154 21.50 -8.90 1.13
C LEU A 154 21.93 -7.69 1.99
N ASN A 155 21.25 -7.44 3.12
CA ASN A 155 21.61 -6.36 4.04
C ASN A 155 22.89 -6.68 4.82
N GLN A 156 23.12 -7.95 5.13
CA GLN A 156 24.31 -8.40 5.87
C GLN A 156 25.59 -8.19 5.05
N GLN A 157 25.51 -8.42 3.73
CA GLN A 157 26.62 -8.21 2.79
C GLN A 157 26.97 -6.73 2.59
N MET A 158 26.00 -5.82 2.77
CA MET A 158 26.27 -4.38 2.72
C MET A 158 27.03 -3.87 3.96
N SER A 159 26.90 -4.56 5.09
CA SER A 159 27.50 -4.13 6.37
C SER A 159 28.96 -4.60 6.52
N SER A 160 29.41 -5.56 5.71
CA SER A 160 30.77 -6.12 5.75
C SER A 160 31.77 -5.43 4.81
N VAL A 161 31.35 -4.37 4.10
CA VAL A 161 32.15 -3.64 3.09
C VAL A 161 32.48 -2.21 3.56
N VAL A 162 32.21 -1.89 4.84
CA VAL A 162 32.56 -0.62 5.48
C VAL A 162 33.61 -0.86 6.55
#